data_AF-A0A0R1ZL43-F1
#
_entry.id   AF-A0A0R1ZL43-F1
#
_cell.length_a   1.000
_cell.length_b   1.000
_cell.length_c   1.000
_cell.angle_alpha   90.00
_cell.angle_beta   90.00
_cell.angle_gamma   90.00
#
_symmetry.space_group_name_H-M   'P 1'
#
loop_
_entity.id
_entity.type
_entity.pdbx_description
1 polymer ?
#
loop_
_entity_poly.entity_id
_entity_poly.type
_entity_poly.pdbx_seq_one_letter_code
_entity_poly.pdbx_strand_id
1 'polypeptide(L)'
;MKSKKLYGASFEESQNLVDKKFVIKSLKESSNKQDNGRLEGKIFTFLLGPLVIKFVEFFKNHGGPSAFSDKLFWSNSIFNALFYITLTFSMIFILESVFCKVQYSKRKINREYSYTTRILGALSWFCICGVMAFLSATGSALNSVFMEYFYVALIIFLYWLINHKLNQNIIITLYNHGKRNDVLSKAEKITNFISKYVLILAAVWILIKSVITGYQDLIGALTVDTCPLLMACIMYAGLYIYKQDIVQGYYLKKYSEQYRQLYGFSKEEWYGVGIKDDERMKLVAKHLKEMEN
;
A
#
# COMPACT_ATOMS: atom_id res chain seq x y z
N MET A 1 23.99 10.10 -21.75
CA MET A 1 22.58 10.28 -21.34
C MET A 1 22.47 10.20 -19.83
N LYS A 2 21.92 11.23 -19.16
CA LYS A 2 21.66 11.17 -17.70
C LYS A 2 20.71 10.01 -17.40
N SER A 3 20.96 9.26 -16.32
CA SER A 3 20.06 8.19 -15.87
C SER A 3 18.66 8.77 -15.64
N LYS A 4 17.69 8.38 -16.47
CA LYS A 4 16.32 8.88 -16.37
C LYS A 4 15.70 8.44 -15.03
N LYS A 5 15.17 9.38 -14.25
CA LYS A 5 14.65 9.15 -12.87
C LYS A 5 13.12 9.05 -12.88
N LEU A 6 12.54 8.30 -11.93
CA LEU A 6 11.08 8.10 -11.83
C LEU A 6 10.29 9.40 -11.68
N TYR A 7 10.82 10.39 -10.96
CA TYR A 7 10.16 11.68 -10.67
C TYR A 7 10.72 12.86 -11.48
N GLY A 8 11.50 12.55 -12.52
CA GLY A 8 12.23 13.54 -13.32
C GLY A 8 11.66 13.79 -14.72
N ALA A 9 10.52 13.19 -15.09
CA ALA A 9 9.99 13.29 -16.44
C ALA A 9 9.41 14.67 -16.74
N SER A 10 9.43 15.07 -18.03
CA SER A 10 8.79 16.28 -18.55
C SER A 10 7.26 16.14 -18.60
N PHE A 11 6.56 17.21 -18.99
CA PHE A 11 5.11 17.16 -19.18
C PHE A 11 4.74 16.18 -20.32
N GLU A 12 5.41 16.28 -21.45
CA GLU A 12 5.21 15.45 -22.65
C GLU A 12 5.46 13.97 -22.32
N GLU A 13 6.56 13.67 -21.62
CA GLU A 13 6.87 12.31 -21.17
C GLU A 13 5.82 11.78 -20.17
N SER A 14 5.30 12.65 -19.30
CA SER A 14 4.28 12.25 -18.32
C SER A 14 2.94 11.85 -18.93
N GLN A 15 2.61 12.36 -20.13
CA GLN A 15 1.37 12.00 -20.85
C GLN A 15 1.35 10.52 -21.27
N ASN A 16 2.51 9.89 -21.43
CA ASN A 16 2.60 8.44 -21.68
C ASN A 16 2.04 7.62 -20.51
N LEU A 17 2.09 8.18 -19.29
CA LEU A 17 1.61 7.53 -18.08
C LEU A 17 0.22 8.03 -17.67
N VAL A 18 0.02 9.36 -17.62
CA VAL A 18 -1.23 10.03 -17.22
C VAL A 18 -2.09 10.29 -18.45
N ASP A 19 -3.06 9.43 -18.69
CA ASP A 19 -3.99 9.57 -19.81
C ASP A 19 -5.30 10.26 -19.42
N LYS A 20 -6.10 10.54 -20.45
CA LYS A 20 -7.46 11.07 -20.32
C LYS A 20 -8.30 10.24 -19.34
N LYS A 21 -8.23 8.90 -19.39
CA LYS A 21 -9.00 8.03 -18.48
C LYS A 21 -8.65 8.28 -17.01
N PHE A 22 -7.36 8.34 -16.67
CA PHE A 22 -6.94 8.62 -15.29
C PHE A 22 -7.35 10.02 -14.82
N VAL A 23 -7.26 11.03 -15.69
CA VAL A 23 -7.72 12.40 -15.36
C VAL A 23 -9.21 12.43 -15.10
N ILE A 24 -10.01 11.79 -15.95
CA ILE A 24 -11.46 11.69 -15.79
C ILE A 24 -11.82 10.96 -14.48
N LYS A 25 -11.15 9.84 -14.19
CA LYS A 25 -11.30 9.11 -12.91
C LYS A 25 -11.02 10.06 -11.73
N SER A 26 -9.87 10.73 -11.75
CA SER A 26 -9.46 11.66 -10.68
C SER A 26 -10.45 12.81 -10.48
N LEU A 27 -11.03 13.35 -11.57
CA LEU A 27 -12.06 14.37 -11.49
C LEU A 27 -13.35 13.85 -10.87
N LYS A 28 -13.85 12.68 -11.32
CA LYS A 28 -15.06 12.06 -10.77
C LYS A 28 -14.92 11.79 -9.27
N GLU A 29 -13.76 11.28 -8.87
CA GLU A 29 -13.48 10.86 -7.50
C GLU A 29 -13.09 12.00 -6.55
N SER A 30 -12.95 13.23 -7.08
CA SER A 30 -12.59 14.42 -6.29
C SER A 30 -13.75 15.08 -5.54
N SER A 31 -14.98 14.55 -5.67
CA SER A 31 -16.18 15.08 -5.00
C SER A 31 -16.07 15.01 -3.48
N ASN A 32 -16.77 15.93 -2.79
CA ASN A 32 -16.82 15.97 -1.33
C ASN A 32 -17.48 14.72 -0.74
N LYS A 33 -18.53 14.19 -1.39
CA LYS A 33 -19.22 12.96 -0.96
C LYS A 33 -18.24 11.79 -0.92
N GLN A 34 -17.46 11.61 -1.99
CA GLN A 34 -16.51 10.52 -2.08
C GLN A 34 -15.30 10.71 -1.15
N ASP A 35 -14.82 11.94 -0.99
CA ASP A 35 -13.76 12.27 -0.04
C ASP A 35 -14.15 11.98 1.43
N ASN A 36 -15.42 12.22 1.79
CA ASN A 36 -15.95 11.86 3.12
C ASN A 36 -15.90 10.35 3.37
N GLY A 37 -16.50 9.54 2.48
CA GLY A 37 -16.46 8.08 2.63
C GLY A 37 -15.04 7.50 2.59
N ARG A 38 -14.15 8.13 1.83
CA ARG A 38 -12.72 7.79 1.80
C ARG A 38 -11.99 8.12 3.10
N LEU A 39 -12.38 9.17 3.81
CA LEU A 39 -11.82 9.50 5.12
C LEU A 39 -12.19 8.43 6.15
N GLU A 40 -13.45 7.99 6.17
CA GLU A 40 -13.90 6.90 7.04
C GLU A 40 -13.10 5.62 6.78
N GLY A 41 -12.93 5.25 5.51
CA GLY A 41 -12.10 4.10 5.12
C GLY A 41 -10.64 4.22 5.55
N LYS A 42 -10.04 5.42 5.49
CA LYS A 42 -8.68 5.66 6.01
C LYS A 42 -8.62 5.45 7.52
N ILE A 43 -9.54 6.05 8.27
CA ILE A 43 -9.59 5.94 9.73
C ILE A 43 -9.70 4.47 10.13
N PHE A 44 -10.63 3.73 9.50
CA PHE A 44 -10.77 2.29 9.73
C PHE A 44 -9.46 1.54 9.44
N THR A 45 -8.82 1.78 8.30
CA THR A 45 -7.58 1.10 7.91
C THR A 45 -6.42 1.41 8.86
N PHE A 46 -6.29 2.66 9.34
CA PHE A 46 -5.26 3.03 10.31
C PHE A 46 -5.47 2.33 11.67
N LEU A 47 -6.72 2.10 12.08
CA LEU A 47 -7.04 1.43 13.35
C LEU A 47 -6.86 -0.10 13.28
N LEU A 48 -6.82 -0.71 12.08
CA LEU A 48 -6.58 -2.14 11.94
C LEU A 48 -5.23 -2.59 12.51
N GLY A 49 -4.19 -1.73 12.46
CA GLY A 49 -2.85 -2.07 12.96
C GLY A 49 -2.84 -2.41 14.46
N PRO A 50 -3.26 -1.48 15.33
CA PRO A 50 -3.41 -1.73 16.76
C PRO A 50 -4.37 -2.89 17.08
N LEU A 51 -5.45 -3.03 16.29
CA LEU A 51 -6.39 -4.14 16.46
C LEU A 51 -5.73 -5.50 16.23
N VAL A 52 -4.85 -5.63 15.22
CA VAL A 52 -4.10 -6.88 15.00
C VAL A 52 -3.16 -7.20 16.15
N ILE A 53 -2.52 -6.20 16.75
CA ILE A 53 -1.67 -6.42 17.95
C ILE A 53 -2.51 -7.00 19.10
N LYS A 54 -3.67 -6.40 19.39
CA LYS A 54 -4.58 -6.90 20.45
C LYS A 54 -5.20 -8.24 20.11
N PHE A 55 -5.48 -8.49 18.84
CA PHE A 55 -5.97 -9.79 18.36
C PHE A 55 -4.92 -10.88 18.61
N VAL A 56 -3.67 -10.65 18.24
CA VAL A 56 -2.58 -11.63 18.48
C VAL A 56 -2.33 -11.82 19.99
N GLU A 57 -2.35 -10.75 20.78
CA GLU A 57 -2.26 -10.83 22.25
C GLU A 57 -3.41 -11.65 22.85
N PHE A 58 -4.63 -11.51 22.34
CA PHE A 58 -5.78 -12.31 22.76
C PHE A 58 -5.55 -13.81 22.52
N PHE A 59 -5.06 -14.18 21.33
CA PHE A 59 -4.72 -15.57 21.00
C PHE A 59 -3.60 -16.11 21.88
N LYS A 60 -2.56 -15.31 22.15
CA LYS A 60 -1.50 -15.70 23.08
C LYS A 60 -2.07 -16.10 24.44
N ASN A 61 -3.01 -15.33 24.97
CA ASN A 61 -3.51 -15.52 26.34
C ASN A 61 -4.61 -16.59 26.49
N HIS A 62 -5.31 -16.97 25.41
CA HIS A 62 -6.49 -17.85 25.47
C HIS A 62 -6.33 -19.16 24.68
N GLY A 63 -5.11 -19.72 24.63
CA GLY A 63 -4.88 -21.05 24.05
C GLY A 63 -4.63 -21.05 22.55
N GLY A 64 -3.97 -20.01 22.02
CA GLY A 64 -3.32 -20.06 20.71
C GLY A 64 -2.26 -21.18 20.63
N PRO A 65 -1.73 -21.47 19.43
CA PRO A 65 -0.74 -22.54 19.25
C PRO A 65 0.40 -22.44 20.27
N SER A 66 0.95 -23.57 20.69
CA SER A 66 2.14 -23.70 21.57
C SER A 66 3.36 -22.89 21.11
N ALA A 67 3.30 -22.35 19.89
CA ALA A 67 4.22 -21.41 19.27
C ALA A 67 4.29 -20.01 19.91
N PHE A 68 3.46 -19.64 20.90
CA PHE A 68 3.68 -18.41 21.67
C PHE A 68 4.35 -18.73 23.01
N SER A 69 5.63 -19.14 22.97
CA SER A 69 6.35 -19.48 24.21
C SER A 69 6.77 -18.22 24.97
N ASP A 70 6.65 -18.24 26.29
CA ASP A 70 7.08 -17.14 27.18
C ASP A 70 8.61 -16.98 27.28
N LYS A 71 9.40 -17.86 26.63
CA LYS A 71 10.87 -17.88 26.72
C LYS A 71 11.59 -16.94 25.75
N LEU A 72 10.90 -16.38 24.77
CA LEU A 72 11.49 -15.41 23.82
C LEU A 72 11.08 -13.97 24.16
N PHE A 73 11.78 -13.01 23.54
CA PHE A 73 11.88 -11.55 23.80
C PHE A 73 10.56 -10.74 23.97
N TRP A 74 9.41 -11.37 24.16
CA TRP A 74 8.07 -10.79 24.02
C TRP A 74 7.20 -11.07 25.25
N SER A 75 7.54 -10.43 26.37
CA SER A 75 6.68 -10.38 27.56
C SER A 75 5.40 -9.58 27.26
N ASN A 76 4.35 -9.76 28.09
CA ASN A 76 3.10 -8.99 27.95
C ASN A 76 3.31 -7.47 28.02
N SER A 77 4.39 -7.02 28.67
CA SER A 77 4.78 -5.60 28.70
C SER A 77 5.15 -5.07 27.31
N ILE A 78 5.77 -5.88 26.46
CA ILE A 78 6.22 -5.46 25.13
C ILE A 78 5.03 -5.42 24.15
N PHE A 79 4.10 -6.38 24.23
CA PHE A 79 2.85 -6.32 23.45
C PHE A 79 2.02 -5.08 23.79
N ASN A 80 1.93 -4.73 25.08
CA ASN A 80 1.26 -3.50 25.50
C ASN A 80 2.00 -2.24 25.01
N ALA A 81 3.33 -2.21 25.11
CA ALA A 81 4.12 -1.10 24.56
C ALA A 81 3.93 -0.94 23.05
N LEU A 82 3.98 -2.05 22.29
CA LEU A 82 3.71 -2.05 20.85
C LEU A 82 2.29 -1.57 20.53
N PHE A 83 1.29 -1.99 21.31
CA PHE A 83 -0.08 -1.51 21.13
C PHE A 83 -0.16 0.01 21.27
N TYR A 84 0.40 0.59 22.33
CA TYR A 84 0.35 2.05 22.51
C TYR A 84 1.15 2.80 21.46
N ILE A 85 2.35 2.32 21.11
CA ILE A 85 3.15 2.89 20.01
C ILE A 85 2.32 2.87 18.72
N THR A 86 1.71 1.73 18.40
CA THR A 86 0.94 1.58 17.17
C THR A 86 -0.30 2.44 17.14
N LEU A 87 -0.98 2.57 18.28
CA LEU A 87 -2.12 3.46 18.44
C LEU A 87 -1.72 4.92 18.25
N THR A 88 -0.60 5.36 18.84
CA THR A 88 -0.10 6.74 18.67
C THR A 88 0.18 7.06 17.21
N PHE A 89 0.87 6.18 16.48
CA PHE A 89 1.11 6.39 15.05
C PHE A 89 -0.18 6.39 14.24
N SER A 90 -1.12 5.50 14.51
CA SER A 90 -2.44 5.50 13.87
C SER A 90 -3.17 6.83 14.10
N MET A 91 -3.11 7.40 15.30
CA MET A 91 -3.68 8.72 15.59
C MET A 91 -2.98 9.85 14.82
N ILE A 92 -1.64 9.82 14.73
CA ILE A 92 -0.87 10.79 13.92
C ILE A 92 -1.33 10.76 12.46
N PHE A 93 -1.46 9.56 11.88
CA PHE A 93 -1.91 9.42 10.49
C PHE A 93 -3.36 9.85 10.28
N ILE A 94 -4.24 9.60 11.24
CA ILE A 94 -5.62 10.10 11.21
C ILE A 94 -5.62 11.62 11.22
N LEU A 95 -4.89 12.26 12.12
CA LEU A 95 -4.76 13.72 12.19
C LEU A 95 -4.19 14.30 10.89
N GLU A 96 -3.15 13.67 10.33
CA GLU A 96 -2.59 14.07 9.03
C GLU A 96 -3.64 13.96 7.91
N SER A 97 -4.45 12.91 7.91
CA SER A 97 -5.50 12.70 6.90
C SER A 97 -6.59 13.79 6.96
N VAL A 98 -6.94 14.22 8.17
CA VAL A 98 -7.90 15.33 8.40
C VAL A 98 -7.27 16.66 8.01
N PHE A 99 -6.03 16.93 8.42
CA PHE A 99 -5.31 18.15 8.04
C PHE A 99 -5.22 18.30 6.52
N CYS A 100 -4.90 17.21 5.81
CA CYS A 100 -4.81 17.26 4.37
C CYS A 100 -6.16 17.39 3.68
N LYS A 101 -7.24 16.89 4.26
CA LYS A 101 -8.60 17.19 3.76
C LYS A 101 -8.85 18.71 3.78
N VAL A 102 -8.44 19.39 4.84
CA VAL A 102 -8.52 20.85 4.94
C VAL A 102 -7.61 21.51 3.90
N GLN A 103 -6.36 21.08 3.77
CA GLN A 103 -5.39 21.63 2.82
C GLN A 103 -5.82 21.47 1.35
N TYR A 104 -6.37 20.31 0.99
CA TYR A 104 -6.81 20.00 -0.38
C TYR A 104 -8.24 20.43 -0.68
N SER A 105 -8.93 21.11 0.25
CA SER A 105 -10.25 21.72 0.01
C SER A 105 -10.24 22.67 -1.20
N LYS A 106 -9.14 23.38 -1.42
CA LYS A 106 -8.94 24.33 -2.52
C LYS A 106 -8.31 23.72 -3.78
N ARG A 107 -7.94 22.43 -3.76
CA ARG A 107 -7.26 21.73 -4.86
C ARG A 107 -7.85 20.32 -5.04
N LYS A 108 -9.13 20.26 -5.41
CA LYS A 108 -9.91 19.01 -5.43
C LYS A 108 -9.28 17.90 -6.29
N ILE A 109 -8.70 18.23 -7.45
CA ILE A 109 -8.02 17.25 -8.32
C ILE A 109 -6.92 16.45 -7.60
N ASN A 110 -6.25 17.05 -6.61
CA ASN A 110 -5.14 16.41 -5.89
C ASN A 110 -5.62 15.46 -4.77
N ARG A 111 -6.92 15.39 -4.51
CA ARG A 111 -7.49 14.53 -3.46
C ARG A 111 -7.25 13.06 -3.74
N GLU A 112 -7.35 12.64 -5.01
CA GLU A 112 -7.10 11.27 -5.43
C GLU A 112 -5.67 10.85 -5.10
N TYR A 113 -4.68 11.59 -5.60
CA TYR A 113 -3.27 11.35 -5.28
C TYR A 113 -3.03 11.23 -3.78
N SER A 114 -3.61 12.15 -3.00
CA SER A 114 -3.41 12.19 -1.56
C SER A 114 -4.20 11.12 -0.79
N TYR A 115 -5.25 10.55 -1.39
CA TYR A 115 -5.96 9.38 -0.90
C TYR A 115 -5.09 8.14 -1.12
N THR A 116 -4.65 7.91 -2.36
CA THR A 116 -3.90 6.74 -2.79
C THR A 116 -2.56 6.60 -2.04
N THR A 117 -1.84 7.70 -1.83
CA THR A 117 -0.58 7.65 -1.05
C THR A 117 -0.82 7.26 0.41
N ARG A 118 -1.93 7.73 1.00
CA ARG A 118 -2.23 7.49 2.42
C ARG A 118 -2.83 6.14 2.70
N ILE A 119 -3.67 5.61 1.81
CA ILE A 119 -4.18 4.25 1.97
C ILE A 119 -3.03 3.25 1.83
N LEU A 120 -2.07 3.50 0.94
CA LEU A 120 -0.85 2.68 0.86
C LEU A 120 0.00 2.81 2.12
N GLY A 121 0.14 4.02 2.67
CA GLY A 121 0.82 4.25 3.96
C GLY A 121 0.13 3.50 5.11
N ALA A 122 -1.21 3.58 5.19
CA ALA A 122 -2.03 2.88 6.18
C ALA A 122 -1.87 1.36 6.07
N LEU A 123 -1.94 0.83 4.85
CA LEU A 123 -1.75 -0.60 4.60
C LEU A 123 -0.33 -1.05 4.95
N SER A 124 0.69 -0.26 4.61
CA SER A 124 2.07 -0.54 4.97
C SER A 124 2.23 -0.58 6.49
N TRP A 125 1.63 0.38 7.20
CA TRP A 125 1.61 0.42 8.66
C TRP A 125 0.94 -0.82 9.27
N PHE A 126 -0.26 -1.14 8.80
CA PHE A 126 -0.98 -2.35 9.19
C PHE A 126 -0.13 -3.61 9.02
N CYS A 127 0.55 -3.74 7.89
CA CYS A 127 1.38 -4.91 7.60
C CYS A 127 2.63 -4.97 8.49
N ILE A 128 3.26 -3.83 8.78
CA ILE A 128 4.37 -3.73 9.73
C ILE A 128 3.91 -4.18 11.13
N CYS A 129 2.75 -3.70 11.59
CA CYS A 129 2.16 -4.15 12.86
C CYS A 129 1.92 -5.66 12.87
N GLY A 130 1.35 -6.21 11.79
CA GLY A 130 1.14 -7.66 11.68
C GLY A 130 2.45 -8.45 11.70
N VAL A 131 3.46 -8.04 10.92
CA VAL A 131 4.78 -8.67 10.93
C VAL A 131 5.40 -8.64 12.34
N MET A 132 5.34 -7.50 13.03
CA MET A 132 5.82 -7.38 14.42
C MET A 132 5.05 -8.29 15.38
N ALA A 133 3.73 -8.39 15.24
CA ALA A 133 2.89 -9.25 16.08
C ALA A 133 3.23 -10.74 15.92
N PHE A 134 3.53 -11.17 14.70
CA PHE A 134 3.78 -12.58 14.37
C PHE A 134 5.26 -12.99 14.47
N LEU A 135 6.22 -12.05 14.43
CA LEU A 135 7.65 -12.34 14.61
C LEU A 135 7.94 -13.13 15.89
N SER A 136 7.26 -12.77 17.00
CA SER A 136 7.36 -13.46 18.29
C SER A 136 6.91 -14.92 18.23
N ALA A 137 5.87 -15.19 17.44
CA ALA A 137 5.31 -16.51 17.25
C ALA A 137 6.27 -17.37 16.39
N THR A 138 6.89 -16.75 15.39
CA THR A 138 7.86 -17.40 14.50
C THR A 138 9.15 -17.78 15.23
N GLY A 139 9.73 -16.88 16.04
CA GLY A 139 10.95 -17.21 16.81
C GLY A 139 10.74 -18.37 17.79
N SER A 140 9.55 -18.44 18.40
CA SER A 140 9.15 -19.49 19.33
C SER A 140 8.84 -20.81 18.63
N ALA A 141 8.19 -20.78 17.46
CA ALA A 141 7.98 -21.98 16.62
C ALA A 141 9.28 -22.62 16.11
N LEU A 142 10.40 -21.89 16.19
CA LEU A 142 11.70 -22.29 15.63
C LEU A 142 12.78 -22.45 16.69
N ASN A 143 12.49 -22.15 17.97
CA ASN A 143 13.44 -22.11 19.07
C ASN A 143 14.75 -21.34 18.73
N SER A 144 14.65 -20.28 17.90
CA SER A 144 15.84 -19.59 17.38
C SER A 144 15.57 -18.12 17.10
N VAL A 145 16.27 -17.25 17.83
CA VAL A 145 16.26 -15.79 17.63
C VAL A 145 16.83 -15.40 16.26
N PHE A 146 17.79 -16.19 15.74
CA PHE A 146 18.38 -15.96 14.42
C PHE A 146 17.33 -15.94 13.30
N MET A 147 16.30 -16.77 13.43
CA MET A 147 15.24 -16.86 12.44
C MET A 147 14.35 -15.62 12.39
N GLU A 148 14.16 -14.91 13.51
CA GLU A 148 13.43 -13.64 13.54
C GLU A 148 14.15 -12.61 12.65
N TYR A 149 15.47 -12.48 12.78
CA TYR A 149 16.28 -11.57 11.96
C TYR A 149 16.28 -11.95 10.47
N PHE A 150 16.34 -13.25 10.17
CA PHE A 150 16.27 -13.74 8.79
C PHE A 150 14.95 -13.33 8.12
N TYR A 151 13.81 -13.46 8.81
CA TYR A 151 12.51 -13.02 8.28
C TYR A 151 12.45 -11.52 8.01
N VAL A 152 12.97 -10.71 8.93
CA VAL A 152 13.05 -9.25 8.72
C VAL A 152 13.88 -8.94 7.47
N ALA A 153 15.06 -9.55 7.33
CA ALA A 153 15.92 -9.37 6.17
C ALA A 153 15.23 -9.81 4.86
N LEU A 154 14.53 -10.95 4.89
CA LEU A 154 13.79 -11.48 3.74
C LEU A 154 12.66 -10.53 3.31
N ILE A 155 11.88 -10.01 4.26
CA ILE A 155 10.80 -9.04 3.98
C ILE A 155 11.38 -7.76 3.37
N ILE A 156 12.49 -7.23 3.91
CA ILE A 156 13.15 -6.04 3.36
C ILE A 156 13.65 -6.31 1.94
N PHE A 157 14.29 -7.46 1.69
CA PHE A 157 14.79 -7.84 0.37
C PHE A 157 13.65 -7.96 -0.65
N LEU A 158 12.55 -8.63 -0.29
CA LEU A 158 11.38 -8.77 -1.14
C LEU A 158 10.72 -7.42 -1.44
N TYR A 159 10.59 -6.55 -0.43
CA TYR A 159 10.10 -5.18 -0.61
C TYR A 159 10.95 -4.40 -1.62
N TRP A 160 12.28 -4.48 -1.50
CA TRP A 160 13.20 -3.84 -2.42
C TRP A 160 13.05 -4.38 -3.85
N LEU A 161 13.04 -5.71 -4.01
CA LEU A 161 12.94 -6.37 -5.31
C LEU A 161 11.65 -5.99 -6.05
N ILE A 162 10.52 -5.99 -5.33
CA ILE A 162 9.21 -5.65 -5.89
C ILE A 162 9.17 -4.17 -6.28
N ASN A 163 9.61 -3.26 -5.40
CA ASN A 163 9.68 -1.84 -5.72
C ASN A 163 10.60 -1.56 -6.91
N HIS A 164 11.74 -2.22 -6.98
CA HIS A 164 12.68 -2.08 -8.09
C HIS A 164 12.01 -2.47 -9.42
N LYS A 165 11.36 -3.64 -9.49
CA LYS A 165 10.65 -4.08 -10.70
C LYS A 165 9.49 -3.15 -11.08
N LEU A 166 8.68 -2.71 -10.12
CA LEU A 166 7.58 -1.78 -10.38
C LEU A 166 8.10 -0.44 -10.91
N ASN A 167 9.16 0.11 -10.31
CA ASN A 167 9.75 1.36 -10.76
C ASN A 167 10.32 1.24 -12.17
N GLN A 168 11.01 0.13 -12.50
CA GLN A 168 11.50 -0.11 -13.87
C GLN A 168 10.36 -0.14 -14.89
N ASN A 169 9.28 -0.85 -14.58
CA ASN A 169 8.10 -0.92 -15.46
C ASN A 169 7.49 0.46 -15.71
N ILE A 170 7.39 1.30 -14.67
CA ILE A 170 6.83 2.64 -14.80
C ILE A 170 7.78 3.56 -15.59
N ILE A 171 9.10 3.45 -15.37
CA ILE A 171 10.12 4.20 -16.12
C ILE A 171 10.06 3.85 -17.61
N ILE A 172 9.93 2.57 -17.96
CA ILE A 172 9.81 2.14 -19.37
C ILE A 172 8.57 2.76 -20.02
N THR A 173 7.42 2.75 -19.32
CA THR A 173 6.18 3.36 -19.82
C THR A 173 6.32 4.88 -19.97
N LEU A 174 6.97 5.57 -19.02
CA LEU A 174 7.19 7.02 -19.06
C LEU A 174 8.04 7.45 -20.26
N TYR A 175 9.12 6.73 -20.56
CA TYR A 175 10.18 7.24 -21.44
C TYR A 175 10.28 6.59 -22.82
N ASN A 176 9.77 5.37 -23.01
CA ASN A 176 10.04 4.58 -24.23
C ASN A 176 8.78 4.23 -25.02
N HIS A 177 7.66 4.94 -24.82
CA HIS A 177 6.36 4.67 -25.46
C HIS A 177 6.00 3.17 -25.49
N GLY A 178 6.40 2.43 -24.45
CA GLY A 178 6.16 1.00 -24.39
C GLY A 178 4.66 0.74 -24.43
N LYS A 179 4.23 -0.24 -25.23
CA LYS A 179 2.82 -0.70 -25.25
C LYS A 179 2.32 -0.76 -23.80
N ARG A 180 1.19 -0.08 -23.55
CA ARG A 180 0.37 -0.21 -22.33
C ARG A 180 -0.08 -1.66 -22.21
N ASN A 181 0.85 -2.52 -21.82
CA ASN A 181 0.56 -3.90 -21.56
C ASN A 181 -0.20 -3.93 -20.25
N ASP A 182 -1.41 -4.47 -20.36
CA ASP A 182 -2.47 -4.50 -19.39
C ASP A 182 -1.92 -4.76 -17.97
N VAL A 183 -2.24 -3.85 -17.05
CA VAL A 183 -1.80 -3.93 -15.65
C VAL A 183 -2.20 -5.30 -15.07
N LEU A 184 -3.34 -5.85 -15.51
CA LEU A 184 -3.81 -7.19 -15.15
C LEU A 184 -2.86 -8.31 -15.58
N SER A 185 -2.39 -8.31 -16.84
CA SER A 185 -1.49 -9.35 -17.38
C SER A 185 -0.09 -9.33 -16.74
N LYS A 186 0.34 -8.16 -16.26
CA LYS A 186 1.59 -8.00 -15.50
C LYS A 186 1.40 -8.35 -14.03
N ALA A 187 0.19 -8.17 -13.49
CA ALA A 187 -0.17 -8.57 -12.14
C ALA A 187 -0.08 -10.07 -12.04
N GLU A 188 -0.69 -10.81 -12.96
CA GLU A 188 -0.57 -12.27 -13.03
C GLU A 188 0.88 -12.74 -13.11
N LYS A 189 1.73 -12.11 -13.92
CA LYS A 189 3.15 -12.49 -14.01
C LYS A 189 3.93 -12.23 -12.72
N ILE A 190 3.63 -11.14 -12.02
CA ILE A 190 4.30 -10.78 -10.77
C ILE A 190 3.72 -11.59 -9.60
N THR A 191 2.42 -11.84 -9.57
CA THR A 191 1.76 -12.74 -8.62
C THR A 191 2.24 -14.17 -8.81
N ASN A 192 2.38 -14.66 -10.05
CA ASN A 192 2.99 -15.95 -10.34
C ASN A 192 4.48 -16.00 -9.99
N PHE A 193 5.19 -14.88 -10.11
CA PHE A 193 6.56 -14.77 -9.64
C PHE A 193 6.60 -14.84 -8.11
N ILE A 194 5.89 -13.96 -7.40
CA ILE A 194 5.82 -13.91 -5.93
C ILE A 194 5.35 -15.26 -5.38
N SER A 195 4.30 -15.87 -5.92
CA SER A 195 3.80 -17.17 -5.47
C SER A 195 4.85 -18.26 -5.65
N LYS A 196 5.59 -18.28 -6.77
CA LYS A 196 6.70 -19.21 -6.99
C LYS A 196 7.83 -19.03 -5.99
N TYR A 197 8.26 -17.80 -5.71
CA TYR A 197 9.34 -17.55 -4.74
C TYR A 197 8.89 -17.78 -3.30
N VAL A 198 7.67 -17.41 -2.93
CA VAL A 198 7.09 -17.70 -1.61
C VAL A 198 6.96 -19.21 -1.40
N LEU A 199 6.51 -19.97 -2.40
CA LEU A 199 6.44 -21.43 -2.35
C LEU A 199 7.83 -22.08 -2.27
N ILE A 200 8.81 -21.62 -3.04
CA ILE A 200 10.19 -22.11 -2.97
C ILE A 200 10.81 -21.80 -1.61
N LEU A 201 10.61 -20.58 -1.10
CA LEU A 201 11.07 -20.19 0.23
C LEU A 201 10.40 -21.03 1.31
N ALA A 202 9.09 -21.27 1.22
CA ALA A 202 8.34 -22.15 2.13
C ALA A 202 8.80 -23.62 2.04
N ALA A 203 9.18 -24.11 0.86
CA ALA A 203 9.68 -25.47 0.68
C ALA A 203 11.10 -25.64 1.25
N VAL A 204 12.02 -24.72 0.93
CA VAL A 204 13.37 -24.68 1.53
C VAL A 204 13.27 -24.53 3.05
N TRP A 205 12.27 -23.78 3.52
CA TRP A 205 11.97 -23.58 4.93
C TRP A 205 11.55 -24.85 5.67
N ILE A 206 10.60 -25.62 5.11
CA ILE A 206 10.19 -26.92 5.67
C ILE A 206 11.40 -27.86 5.79
N LEU A 207 12.29 -27.86 4.79
CA LEU A 207 13.50 -28.69 4.79
C LEU A 207 14.47 -28.28 5.90
N ILE A 208 14.77 -26.99 6.05
CA ILE A 208 15.65 -26.50 7.13
C ILE A 208 15.07 -26.83 8.51
N LYS A 209 13.76 -26.63 8.71
CA LYS A 209 13.08 -26.93 9.98
C LYS A 209 13.10 -28.43 10.29
N SER A 210 12.90 -29.27 9.27
CA SER A 210 12.95 -30.73 9.44
C SER A 210 14.31 -31.21 9.97
N VAL A 211 15.40 -30.56 9.54
CA VAL A 211 16.76 -30.89 9.95
C VAL A 211 17.08 -30.40 11.37
N ILE A 212 16.54 -29.24 11.77
CA ILE A 212 16.90 -28.60 13.06
C ILE A 212 16.06 -29.10 14.24
N THR A 213 14.73 -29.24 14.10
CA THR A 213 13.83 -29.38 15.27
C THR A 213 13.08 -30.71 15.35
N GLY A 214 13.08 -31.53 14.29
CA GLY A 214 12.26 -32.74 14.22
C GLY A 214 10.75 -32.47 14.09
N TYR A 215 9.99 -33.47 13.63
CA TYR A 215 8.55 -33.39 13.37
C TYR A 215 7.73 -33.65 14.64
N GLN A 216 7.37 -32.62 15.41
CA GLN A 216 6.41 -32.80 16.52
C GLN A 216 5.10 -32.00 16.35
N ASP A 217 5.10 -30.85 15.66
CA ASP A 217 3.87 -30.14 15.27
C ASP A 217 4.08 -29.34 13.98
N LEU A 218 3.89 -30.01 12.83
CA LEU A 218 4.17 -29.41 11.53
C LEU A 218 3.08 -28.42 11.10
N ILE A 219 1.82 -28.64 11.48
CA ILE A 219 0.69 -27.79 11.07
C ILE A 219 0.71 -26.47 11.87
N GLY A 220 0.93 -26.53 13.19
CA GLY A 220 1.07 -25.34 14.03
C GLY A 220 2.29 -24.50 13.61
N ALA A 221 3.42 -25.17 13.36
CA ALA A 221 4.63 -24.58 12.79
C ALA A 221 4.36 -23.86 11.46
N LEU A 222 3.74 -24.54 10.49
CA LEU A 222 3.52 -23.99 9.16
C LEU A 222 2.59 -22.76 9.22
N THR A 223 1.55 -22.84 10.03
CA THR A 223 0.56 -21.76 10.17
C THR A 223 1.21 -20.51 10.77
N VAL A 224 2.04 -20.68 11.80
CA VAL A 224 2.68 -19.56 12.49
C VAL A 224 3.85 -18.98 11.68
N ASP A 225 4.64 -19.82 11.03
CA ASP A 225 5.81 -19.40 10.26
C ASP A 225 5.42 -18.66 8.96
N THR A 226 4.23 -18.94 8.40
CA THR A 226 3.79 -18.33 7.13
C THR A 226 2.99 -17.04 7.32
N CYS A 227 2.47 -16.75 8.52
CA CYS A 227 1.71 -15.53 8.81
C CYS A 227 2.48 -14.21 8.54
N PRO A 228 3.75 -14.04 8.94
CA PRO A 228 4.53 -12.85 8.58
C PRO A 228 4.69 -12.68 7.07
N LEU A 229 4.87 -13.79 6.33
CA LEU A 229 4.97 -13.79 4.87
C LEU A 229 3.65 -13.41 4.21
N LEU A 230 2.52 -13.91 4.73
CA LEU A 230 1.19 -13.54 4.26
C LEU A 230 0.95 -12.04 4.42
N MET A 231 1.31 -11.49 5.58
CA MET A 231 1.16 -10.06 5.84
C MET A 231 2.05 -9.21 4.92
N ALA A 232 3.28 -9.68 4.65
CA ALA A 232 4.13 -9.07 3.63
C ALA A 232 3.52 -9.16 2.21
N CYS A 233 2.89 -10.28 1.85
CA CYS A 233 2.21 -10.44 0.57
C CYS A 233 1.04 -9.46 0.40
N ILE A 234 0.25 -9.22 1.45
CA ILE A 234 -0.83 -8.23 1.45
C ILE A 234 -0.26 -6.82 1.18
N MET A 235 0.84 -6.46 1.87
CA MET A 235 1.55 -5.19 1.62
C MET A 235 1.99 -5.06 0.16
N TYR A 236 2.55 -6.13 -0.40
CA TYR A 236 3.03 -6.16 -1.79
C TYR A 236 1.90 -6.05 -2.81
N ALA A 237 0.76 -6.70 -2.56
CA ALA A 237 -0.42 -6.56 -3.40
C ALA A 237 -0.91 -5.11 -3.39
N GLY A 238 -0.93 -4.45 -2.23
CA GLY A 238 -1.24 -3.03 -2.14
C GLY A 238 -0.26 -2.14 -2.90
N LEU A 239 1.04 -2.36 -2.74
CA LEU A 239 2.06 -1.66 -3.54
C LEU A 239 1.81 -1.86 -5.03
N TYR A 240 1.55 -3.09 -5.45
CA TYR A 240 1.29 -3.41 -6.85
C TYR A 240 0.11 -2.60 -7.41
N ILE A 241 -1.02 -2.60 -6.70
CA ILE A 241 -2.26 -1.95 -7.11
C ILE A 241 -2.09 -0.43 -7.14
N TYR A 242 -1.49 0.16 -6.09
CA TYR A 242 -1.51 1.60 -5.90
C TYR A 242 -0.28 2.33 -6.45
N LYS A 243 0.84 1.64 -6.75
CA LYS A 243 2.09 2.32 -7.15
C LYS A 243 1.93 3.13 -8.43
N GLN A 244 1.23 2.60 -9.43
CA GLN A 244 1.02 3.32 -10.69
C GLN A 244 0.16 4.57 -10.47
N ASP A 245 -0.97 4.43 -9.77
CA ASP A 245 -1.86 5.54 -9.44
C ASP A 245 -1.16 6.64 -8.62
N ILE A 246 -0.22 6.27 -7.73
CA ILE A 246 0.63 7.22 -7.00
C ILE A 246 1.52 8.02 -7.96
N VAL A 247 2.21 7.36 -8.90
CA VAL A 247 3.09 8.05 -9.85
C VAL A 247 2.27 8.90 -10.82
N GLN A 248 1.13 8.40 -11.29
CA GLN A 248 0.19 9.16 -12.12
C GLN A 248 -0.34 10.40 -11.37
N GLY A 249 -0.79 10.23 -10.14
CA GLY A 249 -1.27 11.32 -9.29
C GLY A 249 -0.18 12.33 -8.95
N TYR A 250 1.08 11.89 -8.80
CA TYR A 250 2.23 12.79 -8.64
C TYR A 250 2.40 13.70 -9.84
N TYR A 251 2.38 13.14 -11.06
CA TYR A 251 2.53 13.93 -12.29
C TYR A 251 1.32 14.81 -12.57
N LEU A 252 0.10 14.32 -12.29
CA LEU A 252 -1.11 15.12 -12.36
C LEU A 252 -1.04 16.32 -11.41
N LYS A 253 -0.53 16.13 -10.19
CA LYS A 253 -0.30 17.22 -9.22
C LYS A 253 0.79 18.19 -9.70
N LYS A 254 1.90 17.67 -10.21
CA LYS A 254 3.07 18.45 -10.66
C LYS A 254 2.73 19.34 -11.86
N TYR A 255 1.98 18.80 -12.82
CA TYR A 255 1.64 19.44 -14.10
C TYR A 255 0.14 19.77 -14.21
N SER A 256 -0.51 20.05 -13.07
CA SER A 256 -1.95 20.24 -12.96
C SER A 256 -2.52 21.27 -13.95
N GLU A 257 -1.89 22.44 -14.11
CA GLU A 257 -2.36 23.45 -15.05
C GLU A 257 -2.23 23.03 -16.52
N GLN A 258 -1.15 22.34 -16.87
CA GLN A 258 -0.93 21.90 -18.24
C GLN A 258 -1.93 20.81 -18.61
N TYR A 259 -2.24 19.88 -17.69
CA TYR A 259 -3.31 18.90 -17.90
C TYR A 259 -4.69 19.55 -17.96
N ARG A 260 -4.96 20.55 -17.13
CA ARG A 260 -6.21 21.31 -17.18
C ARG A 260 -6.41 21.95 -18.55
N GLN A 261 -5.38 22.64 -19.06
CA GLN A 261 -5.40 23.28 -20.38
C GLN A 261 -5.50 22.26 -21.52
N LEU A 262 -4.74 21.16 -21.44
CA LEU A 262 -4.73 20.08 -22.45
C LEU A 262 -6.14 19.50 -22.69
N TYR A 263 -6.93 19.34 -21.63
CA TYR A 263 -8.29 18.79 -21.70
C TYR A 263 -9.39 19.86 -21.68
N GLY A 264 -9.02 21.15 -21.74
CA GLY A 264 -9.96 22.27 -21.87
C GLY A 264 -10.79 22.61 -20.63
N PHE A 265 -10.47 22.10 -19.43
CA PHE A 265 -11.28 22.35 -18.24
C PHE A 265 -11.09 23.77 -17.70
N SER A 266 -12.17 24.37 -17.20
CA SER A 266 -12.13 25.62 -16.42
C SER A 266 -11.47 25.42 -15.05
N LYS A 267 -11.10 26.52 -14.37
CA LYS A 267 -10.51 26.43 -13.02
C LYS A 267 -11.56 25.98 -12.00
N GLU A 268 -12.81 26.34 -12.24
CA GLU A 268 -13.99 26.00 -11.46
C GLU A 268 -14.24 24.49 -11.51
N GLU A 269 -14.20 23.88 -12.70
CA GLU A 269 -14.32 22.42 -12.87
C GLU A 269 -13.14 21.67 -12.25
N TRP A 270 -11.92 22.18 -12.48
CA TRP A 270 -10.71 21.48 -12.08
C TRP A 270 -10.46 21.53 -10.56
N TYR A 271 -10.57 22.71 -9.95
CA TYR A 271 -10.27 22.92 -8.54
C TYR A 271 -11.49 23.09 -7.64
N GLY A 272 -12.65 23.47 -8.20
CA GLY A 272 -13.86 23.75 -7.42
C GLY A 272 -13.79 25.03 -6.60
N VAL A 273 -13.03 26.02 -7.06
CA VAL A 273 -12.94 27.34 -6.40
C VAL A 273 -14.16 28.16 -6.80
N GLY A 274 -14.86 28.74 -5.82
CA GLY A 274 -15.96 29.69 -6.07
C GLY A 274 -17.32 29.07 -6.42
N ILE A 275 -17.44 27.73 -6.44
CA ILE A 275 -18.72 27.04 -6.75
C ILE A 275 -19.01 25.90 -5.77
N LYS A 276 -20.29 25.56 -5.60
CA LYS A 276 -20.70 24.41 -4.79
C LYS A 276 -20.25 23.10 -5.46
N ASP A 277 -20.00 22.07 -4.66
CA ASP A 277 -19.49 20.79 -5.20
C ASP A 277 -20.48 20.11 -6.15
N ASP A 278 -21.78 20.16 -5.85
CA ASP A 278 -22.81 19.57 -6.72
C ASP A 278 -22.89 20.27 -8.09
N GLU A 279 -22.76 21.60 -8.09
CA GLU A 279 -22.71 22.40 -9.33
C GLU A 279 -21.45 22.07 -10.14
N ARG A 280 -20.29 21.99 -9.47
CA ARG A 280 -19.03 21.55 -10.09
C ARG A 280 -19.17 20.19 -10.75
N MET A 281 -19.74 19.21 -10.05
CA MET A 281 -19.87 17.85 -10.59
C MET A 281 -20.81 17.80 -11.80
N LYS A 282 -21.85 18.66 -11.84
CA LYS A 282 -22.69 18.83 -13.03
C LYS A 282 -21.92 19.43 -14.21
N LEU A 283 -21.10 20.47 -13.98
CA LEU A 283 -20.25 21.07 -15.02
C LEU A 283 -19.25 20.06 -15.58
N VAL A 284 -18.52 19.37 -14.70
CA VAL A 284 -17.59 18.30 -15.10
C VAL A 284 -18.33 17.24 -15.92
N ALA A 285 -19.50 16.76 -15.46
CA ALA A 285 -20.27 15.76 -16.21
C ALA A 285 -20.72 16.25 -17.59
N LYS A 286 -21.05 17.54 -17.74
CA LYS A 286 -21.40 18.15 -19.02
C LYS A 286 -20.17 18.20 -19.95
N HIS A 287 -19.05 18.72 -19.48
CA HIS A 287 -17.79 18.79 -20.25
C HIS A 287 -17.32 17.39 -20.69
N LEU A 288 -17.46 16.40 -19.82
CA LEU A 288 -17.13 15.01 -20.16
C LEU A 288 -17.97 14.47 -21.33
N LYS A 289 -19.27 14.78 -21.38
CA LYS A 289 -20.15 14.39 -22.50
C LYS A 289 -19.77 15.08 -23.80
N GLU A 290 -19.40 16.36 -23.73
CA GLU A 290 -18.94 17.12 -24.90
C GLU A 290 -17.62 16.58 -25.46
N MET A 291 -16.76 16.01 -24.61
CA MET A 291 -15.51 15.36 -25.03
C MET A 291 -15.67 13.93 -25.58
N GLU A 292 -16.86 13.35 -25.50
CA GLU A 292 -17.20 12.01 -26.02
C GLU A 292 -17.91 12.06 -27.39
N ASN A 293 -18.47 13.23 -27.74
CA ASN A 293 -19.08 13.54 -29.04
C ASN A 293 -18.05 14.15 -30.01
#